data_AF-A0AAN0SMU4-F1
#
_entry.id   AF-A0AAN0SMU4-F1
#
_cell.length_a   1.000
_cell.length_b   1.000
_cell.length_c   1.000
_cell.angle_alpha   90.00
_cell.angle_beta   90.00
_cell.angle_gamma   90.00
#
_symmetry.space_group_name_H-M   'P 1'
#
loop_
_entity.id
_entity.type
_entity.pdbx_description
1 polymer ?
#
loop_
_entity_poly.entity_id
_entity_poly.type
_entity_poly.pdbx_seq_one_letter_code
_entity_poly.pdbx_strand_id
1 'polypeptide(L)'
;MRRLLLITMVLIVGSLFFAQQEVPVYAYEGNTDNARAFISEGMSGSCNRHVWEIPMTLEVQVAQWVKWSLTGTKWTWFVRKPGIYVANCITATLQSNSDLEIRFSGFDHLKYATGTSVDDTIEVDYAFGPQLPIPEYIWTPAPNLNDVTLLVPDSQILHNGATYKLWNRIHVERCNSASTYRDSGTIILTLKNQKPWIDEEGNYVEDLEEYVNRQR
;
A
#
# COMPACT_ATOMS: atom_id res chain seq x y z
N MET A 1 -49.73 3.17 -64.03
CA MET A 1 -50.06 2.56 -62.72
C MET A 1 -48.76 2.33 -61.96
N ARG A 2 -48.60 3.06 -60.85
CA ARG A 2 -47.49 2.98 -59.88
C ARG A 2 -47.38 1.58 -59.29
N ARG A 3 -46.16 1.04 -59.17
CA ARG A 3 -45.68 0.32 -57.97
C ARG A 3 -44.18 0.55 -57.82
N LEU A 4 -43.82 1.57 -57.04
CA LEU A 4 -42.49 1.66 -56.42
C LEU A 4 -42.36 0.48 -55.45
N LEU A 5 -41.33 -0.34 -55.63
CA LEU A 5 -40.92 -1.32 -54.63
C LEU A 5 -39.81 -0.66 -53.80
N LEU A 6 -40.21 -0.10 -52.66
CA LEU A 6 -39.30 0.38 -51.62
C LEU A 6 -38.71 -0.86 -50.94
N ILE A 7 -37.45 -1.20 -51.22
CA ILE A 7 -36.70 -2.14 -50.41
C ILE A 7 -36.13 -1.34 -49.25
N THR A 8 -36.82 -1.38 -48.11
CA THR A 8 -36.34 -0.88 -46.83
C THR A 8 -35.14 -1.71 -46.40
N MET A 9 -33.95 -1.17 -46.63
CA MET A 9 -32.70 -1.63 -46.02
C MET A 9 -32.77 -1.29 -44.53
N VAL A 10 -33.17 -2.25 -43.71
CA VAL A 10 -33.07 -2.14 -42.25
C VAL A 10 -31.60 -2.33 -41.90
N LEU A 11 -30.86 -1.24 -41.83
CA LEU A 11 -29.60 -1.19 -41.08
C LEU A 11 -29.97 -1.33 -39.59
N ILE A 12 -29.92 -2.57 -39.08
CA ILE A 12 -29.81 -2.78 -37.64
C ILE A 12 -28.36 -2.42 -37.30
N VAL A 13 -28.09 -1.13 -37.07
CA VAL A 13 -26.95 -0.73 -36.24
C VAL A 13 -27.35 -1.01 -34.80
N GLY A 14 -27.34 -2.31 -34.46
CA GLY A 14 -27.25 -2.71 -33.07
C GLY A 14 -25.81 -2.45 -32.68
N SER A 15 -25.55 -1.35 -31.97
CA SER A 15 -24.39 -1.27 -31.10
C SER A 15 -24.54 -2.40 -30.08
N LEU A 16 -24.01 -3.58 -30.42
CA LEU A 16 -23.88 -4.69 -29.49
C LEU A 16 -22.88 -4.22 -28.43
N PHE A 17 -23.41 -3.65 -27.35
CA PHE A 17 -22.77 -3.83 -26.06
C PHE A 17 -22.72 -5.33 -25.86
N PHE A 18 -21.56 -5.94 -26.11
CA PHE A 18 -21.31 -7.31 -25.66
C PHE A 18 -21.45 -7.27 -24.15
N ALA A 19 -22.57 -7.75 -23.64
CA ALA A 19 -22.84 -7.76 -22.20
C ALA A 19 -21.74 -8.58 -21.52
N GLN A 20 -20.93 -7.92 -20.72
CA GLN A 20 -20.06 -8.59 -19.77
C GLN A 20 -20.96 -9.20 -18.70
N GLN A 21 -20.83 -10.50 -18.46
CA GLN A 21 -21.64 -11.19 -17.48
C GLN A 21 -20.74 -11.68 -16.35
N GLU A 22 -20.98 -11.17 -15.14
CA GLU A 22 -20.38 -11.76 -13.94
C GLU A 22 -20.90 -13.20 -13.76
N VAL A 23 -20.00 -14.12 -13.43
CA VAL A 23 -20.31 -15.53 -13.20
C VAL A 23 -19.88 -15.95 -11.80
N PRO A 24 -20.60 -16.91 -11.17
CA PRO A 24 -20.27 -17.35 -9.83
C PRO A 24 -18.88 -17.98 -9.76
N VAL A 25 -18.12 -17.61 -8.72
CA VAL A 25 -16.82 -18.20 -8.40
C VAL A 25 -16.98 -19.28 -7.34
N TYR A 26 -16.31 -20.42 -7.53
CA TYR A 26 -16.23 -21.49 -6.55
C TYR A 26 -14.79 -21.69 -6.11
N ALA A 27 -14.55 -21.77 -4.81
CA ALA A 27 -13.23 -22.01 -4.24
C ALA A 27 -13.11 -23.46 -3.75
N TYR A 28 -12.14 -24.21 -4.27
CA TYR A 28 -11.71 -25.47 -3.66
C TYR A 28 -10.90 -25.21 -2.38
N GLU A 29 -10.13 -24.12 -2.36
CA GLU A 29 -9.40 -23.58 -1.22
C GLU A 29 -9.48 -22.04 -1.25
N GLY A 30 -9.56 -21.40 -0.08
CA GLY A 30 -9.64 -19.94 0.06
C GLY A 30 -11.07 -19.39 0.22
N ASN A 31 -11.21 -18.07 0.12
CA ASN A 31 -12.51 -17.37 0.21
C ASN A 31 -12.95 -16.90 -1.19
N THR A 32 -14.16 -17.24 -1.60
CA THR A 32 -14.78 -16.79 -2.86
C THR A 32 -14.93 -15.27 -2.93
N ASP A 33 -15.05 -14.58 -1.79
CA ASP A 33 -15.15 -13.11 -1.76
C ASP A 33 -13.92 -12.42 -2.36
N ASN A 34 -12.77 -13.11 -2.36
CA ASN A 34 -11.50 -12.60 -2.89
C ASN A 34 -11.39 -12.68 -4.42
N ALA A 35 -12.41 -13.18 -5.13
CA ALA A 35 -12.38 -13.32 -6.58
C ALA A 35 -13.71 -12.89 -7.22
N ARG A 36 -13.60 -12.33 -8.42
CA ARG A 36 -14.71 -11.99 -9.31
C ARG A 36 -14.35 -12.49 -10.71
N ALA A 37 -15.31 -13.05 -11.43
CA ALA A 37 -15.08 -13.62 -12.75
C ALA A 37 -16.16 -13.13 -13.71
N PHE A 38 -15.76 -12.82 -14.93
CA PHE A 38 -16.64 -12.32 -15.98
C PHE A 38 -16.44 -13.12 -17.26
N ILE A 39 -17.53 -13.33 -18.01
CA ILE A 39 -17.49 -13.79 -19.39
C ILE A 39 -17.74 -12.59 -20.28
N SER A 40 -16.86 -12.37 -21.25
CA SER A 40 -16.95 -11.30 -22.25
C SER A 40 -16.61 -11.83 -23.64
N GLU A 41 -16.67 -10.95 -24.66
CA GLU A 41 -16.27 -11.26 -26.04
C GLU A 41 -17.01 -12.45 -26.69
N GLY A 42 -18.28 -12.64 -26.35
CA GLY A 42 -19.10 -13.71 -26.89
C GLY A 42 -19.15 -13.72 -28.43
N MET A 43 -18.88 -14.87 -29.04
CA MET A 43 -18.88 -15.05 -30.49
C MET A 43 -19.96 -16.05 -30.91
N SER A 44 -20.57 -15.82 -32.08
CA SER A 44 -21.50 -16.77 -32.71
C SER A 44 -21.22 -16.89 -34.21
N GLY A 45 -21.60 -18.02 -34.80
CA GLY A 45 -21.41 -18.28 -36.22
C GLY A 45 -22.33 -19.39 -36.73
N SER A 46 -22.69 -19.33 -38.01
CA SER A 46 -23.50 -20.36 -38.68
C SER A 46 -23.21 -20.41 -40.19
N CYS A 47 -22.91 -21.61 -40.73
CA CYS A 47 -22.88 -21.95 -42.17
C CYS A 47 -22.45 -23.42 -42.33
N ASN A 48 -22.38 -23.91 -43.58
CA ASN A 48 -21.90 -25.27 -43.92
C ASN A 48 -20.36 -25.42 -43.92
N ARG A 49 -19.63 -24.57 -43.19
CA ARG A 49 -18.18 -24.71 -43.03
C ARG A 49 -17.85 -25.98 -42.25
N HIS A 50 -16.87 -26.72 -42.75
CA HIS A 50 -16.44 -27.98 -42.15
C HIS A 50 -15.57 -27.78 -40.89
N VAL A 51 -14.81 -26.68 -40.83
CA VAL A 51 -13.89 -26.36 -39.72
C VAL A 51 -14.16 -24.94 -39.24
N TRP A 52 -14.16 -24.77 -37.92
CA TRP A 52 -14.26 -23.50 -37.22
C TRP A 52 -13.06 -23.35 -36.28
N GLU A 53 -12.41 -22.20 -36.33
CA GLU A 53 -11.38 -21.81 -35.38
C GLU A 53 -11.97 -20.71 -34.50
N ILE A 54 -12.06 -20.97 -33.19
CA ILE A 54 -12.65 -20.06 -32.22
C ILE A 54 -11.56 -19.70 -31.21
N PRO A 55 -11.05 -18.45 -31.22
CA PRO A 55 -10.04 -18.03 -30.26
C PRO A 55 -10.63 -17.95 -28.85
N MET A 56 -9.84 -18.34 -27.85
CA MET A 56 -10.21 -18.27 -26.44
C MET A 56 -9.08 -17.61 -25.68
N THR A 57 -9.43 -16.70 -24.78
CA THR A 57 -8.50 -16.01 -23.87
C THR A 57 -8.94 -16.28 -22.44
N LEU A 58 -8.00 -16.66 -21.58
CA LEU A 58 -8.18 -16.66 -20.14
C LEU A 58 -7.21 -15.64 -19.56
N GLU A 59 -7.75 -14.62 -18.89
CA GLU A 59 -6.97 -13.57 -18.25
C GLU A 59 -7.27 -13.55 -16.74
N VAL A 60 -6.23 -13.30 -15.94
CA VAL A 60 -6.34 -13.09 -14.50
C VAL A 60 -5.53 -11.86 -14.12
N GLN A 61 -6.15 -10.93 -13.40
CA GLN A 61 -5.49 -9.79 -12.80
C GLN A 61 -5.49 -9.96 -11.28
N VAL A 62 -4.35 -9.76 -10.63
CA VAL A 62 -4.18 -9.94 -9.18
C VAL A 62 -3.94 -8.58 -8.52
N ALA A 63 -4.71 -8.30 -7.46
CA ALA A 63 -4.57 -7.07 -6.68
C ALA A 63 -3.29 -7.09 -5.84
N GLN A 64 -2.76 -5.90 -5.59
CA GLN A 64 -1.70 -5.71 -4.61
C GLN A 64 -2.29 -5.85 -3.20
N TRP A 65 -1.49 -6.38 -2.27
CA TRP A 65 -1.83 -6.48 -0.86
C TRP A 65 -0.62 -6.20 0.02
N VAL A 66 -0.87 -5.79 1.26
CA VAL A 66 0.16 -5.64 2.29
C VAL A 66 -0.33 -6.16 3.62
N LYS A 67 0.54 -6.86 4.33
CA LYS A 67 0.39 -7.25 5.73
C LYS A 67 1.54 -6.65 6.50
N TRP A 68 1.22 -5.94 7.58
CA TRP A 68 2.22 -5.28 8.39
C TRP A 68 1.94 -5.46 9.89
N SER A 69 2.99 -5.38 10.70
CA SER A 69 2.89 -5.28 12.15
C SER A 69 4.05 -4.50 12.74
N LEU A 70 3.82 -3.87 13.89
CA LEU A 70 4.84 -3.15 14.67
C LEU A 70 4.89 -3.72 16.08
N THR A 71 6.07 -3.85 16.67
CA THR A 71 6.22 -4.29 18.07
C THR A 71 5.75 -3.25 19.08
N GLY A 72 5.57 -2.00 18.65
CA GLY A 72 5.05 -0.91 19.47
C GLY A 72 4.94 0.37 18.66
N THR A 73 4.32 1.39 19.24
CA THR A 73 4.14 2.72 18.63
C THR A 73 4.57 3.86 19.57
N LYS A 74 5.14 3.53 20.73
CA LYS A 74 5.56 4.49 21.75
C LYS A 74 6.83 4.03 22.45
N TRP A 75 7.81 4.93 22.54
CA TRP A 75 8.91 4.83 23.49
C TRP A 75 8.60 5.66 24.74
N THR A 76 8.94 5.13 25.92
CA THR A 76 8.89 5.89 27.17
C THR A 76 10.24 5.74 27.87
N TRP A 77 10.88 6.88 28.15
CA TRP A 77 12.19 6.93 28.75
C TRP A 77 12.11 7.44 30.20
N PHE A 78 12.84 6.80 31.11
CA PHE A 78 13.09 7.30 32.46
C PHE A 78 14.58 7.58 32.58
N VAL A 79 14.95 8.86 32.64
CA VAL A 79 16.35 9.30 32.49
C VAL A 79 16.82 10.05 33.73
N ARG A 80 18.07 9.79 34.14
CA ARG A 80 18.81 10.62 35.09
C ARG A 80 19.84 11.44 34.30
N LYS A 81 19.62 12.75 34.22
CA LYS A 81 20.48 13.67 33.44
C LYS A 81 21.93 13.76 33.96
N PRO A 82 22.92 14.08 33.12
CA PRO A 82 22.88 14.19 31.65
C PRO A 82 23.40 12.92 30.94
N GLY A 83 23.12 12.78 29.64
CA GLY A 83 23.72 11.75 28.80
C GLY A 83 23.06 11.58 27.43
N ILE A 84 23.73 10.83 26.56
CA ILE A 84 23.20 10.37 25.27
C ILE A 84 22.84 8.90 25.42
N TYR A 85 21.59 8.56 25.14
CA TYR A 85 21.06 7.21 25.37
C TYR A 85 20.41 6.66 24.10
N VAL A 86 20.62 5.37 23.84
CA VAL A 86 20.05 4.64 22.70
C VAL A 86 19.23 3.47 23.25
N ALA A 87 17.97 3.34 22.82
CA ALA A 87 17.10 2.22 23.22
C ALA A 87 16.98 1.21 22.10
N ASN A 88 16.56 0.00 22.49
CA ASN A 88 16.22 -1.04 21.52
C ASN A 88 15.08 -0.58 20.61
N CYS A 89 15.09 -1.10 19.38
CA CYS A 89 14.27 -0.62 18.28
C CYS A 89 12.80 -1.04 18.37
N ILE A 90 11.92 -0.24 17.75
CA ILE A 90 10.63 -0.76 17.24
C ILE A 90 10.95 -1.61 16.02
N THR A 91 10.38 -2.81 15.98
CA THR A 91 10.53 -3.74 14.87
C THR A 91 9.25 -3.73 14.03
N ALA A 92 9.40 -3.56 12.72
CA ALA A 92 8.34 -3.67 11.74
C ALA A 92 8.48 -4.98 10.97
N THR A 93 7.40 -5.73 10.81
CA THR A 93 7.33 -6.85 9.88
C THR A 93 6.42 -6.46 8.73
N LEU A 94 6.93 -6.54 7.50
CA LEU A 94 6.21 -6.17 6.27
C LEU A 94 6.17 -7.36 5.33
N GLN A 95 5.02 -7.63 4.73
CA GLN A 95 4.83 -8.65 3.71
C GLN A 95 3.90 -8.11 2.62
N SER A 96 4.29 -8.23 1.36
CA SER A 96 3.52 -7.70 0.23
C SER A 96 3.88 -8.41 -1.06
N ASN A 97 3.00 -8.32 -2.06
CA ASN A 97 3.25 -8.69 -3.45
C ASN A 97 3.52 -7.48 -4.38
N SER A 98 3.92 -6.34 -3.80
CA SER A 98 4.26 -5.14 -4.54
C SER A 98 5.24 -4.25 -3.79
N ASP A 99 5.71 -3.20 -4.46
CA ASP A 99 6.52 -2.16 -3.86
C ASP A 99 5.75 -1.46 -2.72
N LEU A 100 6.44 -1.20 -1.62
CA LEU A 100 5.96 -0.37 -0.53
C LEU A 100 6.80 0.91 -0.44
N GLU A 101 6.14 2.01 -0.08
CA GLU A 101 6.80 3.27 0.26
C GLU A 101 6.49 3.61 1.71
N ILE A 102 7.53 3.95 2.48
CA ILE A 102 7.41 4.39 3.87
C ILE A 102 7.85 5.84 3.97
N ARG A 103 6.99 6.68 4.54
CA ARG A 103 7.23 8.10 4.78
C ARG A 103 6.96 8.44 6.23
N PHE A 104 7.47 9.58 6.66
CA PHE A 104 7.33 10.07 8.03
C PHE A 104 6.74 11.48 8.00
N SER A 105 5.94 11.82 9.01
CA SER A 105 5.34 13.14 9.14
C SER A 105 5.20 13.53 10.61
N GLY A 106 5.47 14.79 10.94
CA GLY A 106 5.29 15.36 12.27
C GLY A 106 6.33 14.93 13.32
N PHE A 107 7.44 14.31 12.92
CA PHE A 107 8.53 14.00 13.87
C PHE A 107 9.35 15.26 14.18
N ASP A 108 9.61 15.51 15.45
CA ASP A 108 10.46 16.60 15.95
C ASP A 108 11.21 16.16 17.23
N HIS A 109 12.07 17.02 17.75
CA HIS A 109 12.67 16.88 19.07
C HIS A 109 11.60 16.97 20.17
N LEU A 110 11.83 16.29 21.29
CA LEU A 110 10.85 16.26 22.37
C LEU A 110 10.74 17.65 23.01
N LYS A 111 9.51 18.14 23.18
CA LYS A 111 9.25 19.42 23.83
C LYS A 111 8.72 19.25 25.24
N TYR A 112 9.12 20.16 26.13
CA TYR A 112 8.67 20.18 27.52
C TYR A 112 7.14 20.29 27.59
N ALA A 113 6.49 19.30 28.22
CA ALA A 113 5.05 19.14 28.08
C ALA A 113 4.23 20.02 29.03
N THR A 114 4.83 20.59 30.09
CA THR A 114 4.06 21.27 31.16
C THR A 114 4.82 22.40 31.83
N GLY A 115 4.34 23.65 31.72
CA GLY A 115 4.90 24.80 32.45
C GLY A 115 6.10 25.42 31.73
N THR A 116 7.09 25.88 32.50
CA THR A 116 8.32 26.52 31.98
C THR A 116 9.54 25.64 32.20
N SER A 117 10.43 25.58 31.22
CA SER A 117 11.74 24.92 31.33
C SER A 117 12.87 25.92 31.06
N VAL A 118 14.06 25.64 31.59
CA VAL A 118 15.29 26.37 31.22
C VAL A 118 15.74 25.97 29.82
N ASP A 119 15.71 24.67 29.54
CA ASP A 119 15.89 24.09 28.22
C ASP A 119 14.69 23.17 27.95
N ASP A 120 13.83 23.62 27.04
CA ASP A 120 12.55 22.99 26.75
C ASP A 120 12.64 21.88 25.69
N THR A 121 13.83 21.55 25.21
CA THR A 121 14.05 20.63 24.09
C THR A 121 14.99 19.50 24.48
N ILE A 122 14.61 18.26 24.13
CA ILE A 122 15.50 17.10 24.17
C ILE A 122 15.64 16.61 22.73
N GLU A 123 16.86 16.69 22.19
CA GLU A 123 17.13 16.24 20.83
C GLU A 123 16.94 14.73 20.70
N VAL A 124 16.46 14.33 19.53
CA VAL A 124 16.16 12.94 19.18
C VAL A 124 16.69 12.66 17.79
N ASP A 125 17.37 11.53 17.64
CA ASP A 125 17.73 10.97 16.34
C ASP A 125 17.12 9.59 16.16
N TYR A 126 16.91 9.22 14.91
CA TYR A 126 16.46 7.89 14.50
C TYR A 126 17.45 7.24 13.56
N ALA A 127 17.50 5.92 13.55
CA ALA A 127 18.33 5.18 12.60
C ALA A 127 17.71 3.83 12.21
N PHE A 128 17.94 3.44 10.95
CA PHE A 128 17.60 2.12 10.44
C PHE A 128 18.82 1.20 10.52
N GLY A 129 18.62 -0.03 11.02
CA GLY A 129 19.72 -1.01 11.01
C GLY A 129 19.45 -2.26 11.83
N PRO A 130 20.14 -3.38 11.54
CA PRO A 130 19.84 -4.67 12.15
C PRO A 130 20.29 -4.78 13.62
N GLN A 131 21.32 -4.03 14.03
CA GLN A 131 21.94 -4.14 15.36
C GLN A 131 22.83 -2.92 15.71
N LEU A 132 23.20 -2.82 16.99
CA LEU A 132 24.23 -1.90 17.48
C LEU A 132 25.67 -2.43 17.24
N PRO A 133 26.69 -1.57 17.16
CA PRO A 133 26.58 -0.09 17.13
C PRO A 133 26.07 0.38 15.76
N ILE A 134 25.18 1.37 15.76
CA ILE A 134 24.78 2.05 14.54
C ILE A 134 25.84 3.11 14.21
N PRO A 135 26.46 3.09 13.02
CA PRO A 135 27.41 4.10 12.60
C PRO A 135 26.86 5.53 12.68
N GLU A 136 27.69 6.50 13.09
CA GLU A 136 27.23 7.85 13.39
C GLU A 136 26.50 8.53 12.22
N TYR A 137 26.97 8.30 10.99
CA TYR A 137 26.40 8.89 9.78
C TYR A 137 25.01 8.36 9.39
N ILE A 138 24.50 7.32 10.06
CA ILE A 138 23.17 6.75 9.80
C ILE A 138 22.10 7.45 10.66
N TRP A 139 22.49 8.10 11.76
CA TRP A 139 21.53 8.82 12.60
C TRP A 139 20.96 10.02 11.85
N THR A 140 19.64 10.09 11.84
CA THR A 140 18.87 11.16 11.23
C THR A 140 18.15 11.92 12.34
N PRO A 141 18.41 13.23 12.50
CA PRO A 141 17.65 14.07 13.44
C PRO A 141 16.15 13.94 13.19
N ALA A 142 15.35 13.91 14.27
CA ALA A 142 13.90 13.71 14.19
C ALA A 142 13.18 14.63 13.19
N PRO A 143 13.47 15.95 13.13
CA PRO A 143 12.87 16.84 12.12
C PRO A 143 13.20 16.43 10.68
N ASN A 144 14.40 15.94 10.44
CA ASN A 144 14.87 15.54 9.12
C ASN A 144 14.28 14.19 8.67
N LEU A 145 13.72 13.40 9.59
CA LEU A 145 13.08 12.14 9.24
C LEU A 145 11.86 12.36 8.35
N ASN A 146 11.20 13.52 8.46
CA ASN A 146 10.03 13.88 7.64
C ASN A 146 10.35 14.01 6.14
N ASP A 147 11.62 14.21 5.78
CA ASP A 147 12.09 14.28 4.39
C ASP A 147 12.57 12.93 3.86
N VAL A 148 12.59 11.89 4.71
CA VAL A 148 13.03 10.54 4.34
C VAL A 148 11.87 9.78 3.68
N THR A 149 12.18 9.20 2.52
CA THR A 149 11.31 8.22 1.85
C THR A 149 12.08 6.92 1.71
N LEU A 150 11.50 5.82 2.19
CA LEU A 150 12.06 4.49 2.04
C LEU A 150 11.24 3.69 1.03
N LEU A 151 11.90 3.24 -0.04
CA LEU A 151 11.31 2.30 -0.97
C LEU A 151 11.68 0.88 -0.52
N VAL A 152 10.67 0.03 -0.38
CA VAL A 152 10.83 -1.41 -0.17
C VAL A 152 10.36 -2.11 -1.44
N PRO A 153 11.28 -2.50 -2.34
CA PRO A 153 10.91 -3.05 -3.63
C PRO A 153 10.31 -4.45 -3.50
N ASP A 154 9.44 -4.78 -4.44
CA ASP A 154 8.94 -6.11 -4.66
C ASP A 154 10.10 -7.10 -4.79
N SER A 155 10.02 -8.15 -3.99
CA SER A 155 11.04 -9.18 -3.90
C SER A 155 10.50 -10.41 -3.20
N GLN A 156 11.14 -11.55 -3.45
CA GLN A 156 10.84 -12.78 -2.73
C GLN A 156 10.99 -12.63 -1.21
N ILE A 157 11.90 -11.77 -0.74
CA ILE A 157 12.08 -11.47 0.69
C ILE A 157 10.84 -10.78 1.24
N LEU A 158 10.31 -9.78 0.54
CA LEU A 158 9.09 -9.08 0.92
C LEU A 158 7.88 -10.02 0.87
N HIS A 159 7.78 -10.89 -0.15
CA HIS A 159 6.74 -11.90 -0.23
C HIS A 159 6.72 -12.86 0.96
N ASN A 160 7.89 -13.17 1.54
CA ASN A 160 8.03 -14.09 2.66
C ASN A 160 7.86 -13.42 4.03
N GLY A 161 7.89 -12.08 4.08
CA GLY A 161 7.89 -11.30 5.31
C GLY A 161 9.29 -10.81 5.66
N ALA A 162 9.50 -9.51 5.51
CA ALA A 162 10.75 -8.82 5.82
C ALA A 162 10.64 -8.09 7.17
N THR A 163 11.75 -8.02 7.91
CA THR A 163 11.82 -7.33 9.20
C THR A 163 12.74 -6.12 9.14
N TYR A 164 12.23 -4.98 9.62
CA TYR A 164 12.93 -3.71 9.70
C TYR A 164 12.98 -3.23 11.14
N LYS A 165 14.02 -2.46 11.48
CA LYS A 165 14.26 -1.96 12.83
C LYS A 165 14.50 -0.47 12.80
N LEU A 166 13.77 0.26 13.64
CA LEU A 166 13.90 1.69 13.85
C LEU A 166 14.42 1.95 15.27
N TRP A 167 15.66 2.43 15.37
CA TRP A 167 16.31 2.80 16.62
C TRP A 167 16.03 4.26 16.95
N ASN A 168 16.03 4.62 18.23
CA ASN A 168 15.93 6.00 18.68
C ASN A 168 17.07 6.33 19.66
N ARG A 169 17.62 7.55 19.53
CA ARG A 169 18.65 8.13 20.39
C ARG A 169 18.13 9.43 20.97
N ILE A 170 18.36 9.67 22.26
CA ILE A 170 17.98 10.92 22.94
C ILE A 170 19.22 11.60 23.54
N HIS A 171 19.25 12.92 23.51
CA HIS A 171 20.32 13.74 24.08
C HIS A 171 19.78 14.57 25.24
N VAL A 172 20.09 14.15 26.47
CA VAL A 172 19.59 14.81 27.69
C VAL A 172 20.70 15.63 28.32
N GLU A 173 20.49 16.95 28.35
CA GLU A 173 21.44 17.90 28.87
C GLU A 173 21.29 18.16 30.37
N ARG A 174 22.27 18.85 30.95
CA ARG A 174 22.21 19.27 32.35
C ARG A 174 21.11 20.33 32.58
N CYS A 175 20.85 21.16 31.58
CA CYS A 175 19.91 22.28 31.65
C CYS A 175 18.45 21.88 31.50
N ASN A 176 18.14 20.71 30.93
CA ASN A 176 16.77 20.21 30.85
C ASN A 176 16.14 20.15 32.25
N SER A 177 14.99 20.80 32.43
CA SER A 177 14.19 20.74 33.64
C SER A 177 13.56 19.35 33.81
N ALA A 178 13.31 18.95 35.06
CA ALA A 178 12.70 17.66 35.35
C ALA A 178 11.20 17.70 35.05
N SER A 179 10.73 16.98 34.04
CA SER A 179 9.33 16.62 33.80
C SER A 179 9.25 15.72 32.57
N THR A 180 8.06 15.60 32.00
CA THR A 180 7.82 14.95 30.71
C THR A 180 8.19 15.88 29.55
N TYR A 181 8.92 15.32 28.59
CA TYR A 181 9.08 15.89 27.25
C TYR A 181 8.38 14.95 26.27
N ARG A 182 7.76 15.50 25.23
CA ARG A 182 6.97 14.72 24.28
C ARG A 182 7.04 15.31 22.88
N ASP A 183 7.00 14.42 21.91
CA ASP A 183 6.65 14.68 20.52
C ASP A 183 5.77 13.52 20.00
N SER A 184 5.06 13.73 18.90
CA SER A 184 4.22 12.72 18.23
C SER A 184 4.34 12.84 16.70
N GLY A 185 4.88 11.81 16.07
CA GLY A 185 4.91 11.66 14.61
C GLY A 185 4.05 10.51 14.09
N THR A 186 3.90 10.43 12.76
CA THR A 186 3.17 9.39 12.02
C THR A 186 4.08 8.72 11.00
N ILE A 187 4.10 7.39 10.99
CA ILE A 187 4.71 6.58 9.94
C ILE A 187 3.61 6.25 8.93
N ILE A 188 3.82 6.59 7.66
CA ILE A 188 2.88 6.38 6.57
C ILE A 188 3.41 5.24 5.71
N LEU A 189 2.63 4.17 5.56
CA LEU A 189 2.93 3.04 4.68
C LEU A 189 2.00 3.10 3.47
N THR A 190 2.59 3.13 2.27
CA THR A 190 1.85 3.20 1.01
C THR A 190 2.15 1.96 0.17
N LEU A 191 1.10 1.21 -0.17
CA LEU A 191 1.15 0.13 -1.16
C LEU A 191 1.13 0.75 -2.56
N LYS A 192 2.16 0.52 -3.36
CA LYS A 192 2.30 1.15 -4.67
C LYS A 192 1.58 0.34 -5.74
N ASN A 193 1.27 1.00 -6.85
CA ASN A 193 0.74 0.39 -8.08
C ASN A 193 -0.56 -0.41 -7.87
N GLN A 194 -1.40 0.00 -6.91
CA GLN A 194 -2.71 -0.61 -6.69
C GLN A 194 -3.50 -0.64 -8.01
N LYS A 195 -4.05 -1.81 -8.35
CA LYS A 195 -4.90 -1.95 -9.53
C LYS A 195 -6.12 -1.02 -9.43
N PRO A 196 -6.52 -0.36 -10.53
CA PRO A 196 -7.56 0.67 -10.51
C PRO A 196 -8.98 0.14 -10.25
N TRP A 197 -9.16 -1.19 -10.31
CA TRP A 197 -10.40 -1.87 -9.94
C TRP A 197 -10.49 -2.20 -8.44
N ILE A 198 -9.53 -1.71 -7.64
CA ILE A 198 -9.58 -1.69 -6.17
C ILE A 198 -9.71 -0.23 -5.71
N ASP A 199 -10.63 0.02 -4.77
CA ASP A 199 -10.87 1.33 -4.16
C ASP A 199 -9.81 1.74 -3.11
N GLU A 200 -9.97 2.92 -2.51
CA GLU A 200 -9.03 3.45 -1.51
C GLU A 200 -9.06 2.66 -0.18
N GLU A 201 -10.18 2.00 0.11
CA GLU A 201 -10.39 1.15 1.27
C GLU A 201 -9.90 -0.29 1.07
N GLY A 202 -9.55 -0.68 -0.15
CA GLY A 202 -9.05 -2.00 -0.52
C GLY A 202 -10.11 -3.01 -0.98
N ASN A 203 -11.32 -2.56 -1.34
CA ASN A 203 -12.39 -3.40 -1.89
C ASN A 203 -12.46 -3.30 -3.42
N TYR A 204 -13.25 -4.18 -4.04
CA TYR A 204 -13.64 -4.02 -5.44
C TYR A 204 -14.47 -2.75 -5.62
N VAL A 205 -14.20 -2.00 -6.69
CA VAL A 205 -15.05 -0.88 -7.12
C VAL A 205 -16.45 -1.37 -7.53
N GLU A 206 -17.45 -0.49 -7.43
CA GLU A 206 -18.84 -0.83 -7.77
C GLU A 206 -19.05 -1.16 -9.26
N ASP A 207 -18.24 -0.58 -10.15
CA ASP A 207 -18.31 -0.68 -11.62
C ASP A 207 -17.23 -1.60 -12.21
N LEU A 208 -16.92 -2.69 -11.50
CA LEU A 208 -15.83 -3.62 -11.82
C LEU A 208 -15.86 -4.13 -13.27
N GLU A 209 -17.05 -4.32 -13.85
CA GLU A 209 -17.23 -4.75 -15.25
C GLU A 209 -16.54 -3.83 -16.27
N GLU A 210 -16.40 -2.53 -15.95
CA GLU A 210 -15.72 -1.57 -16.83
C GLU A 210 -14.26 -1.96 -17.10
N TYR A 211 -13.64 -2.74 -16.21
CA TYR A 211 -12.24 -3.13 -16.28
C TYR A 211 -12.00 -4.43 -17.05
N VAL A 212 -13.05 -5.19 -17.40
CA VAL A 212 -12.93 -6.53 -18.01
C VAL A 212 -12.25 -6.50 -19.39
N ASN A 213 -12.52 -5.48 -20.21
CA ASN A 213 -11.93 -5.34 -21.55
C ASN A 213 -10.99 -4.13 -21.66
N ARG A 214 -10.72 -3.42 -20.56
CA ARG A 214 -9.77 -2.30 -20.57
C ARG A 214 -8.37 -2.87 -20.49
N GLN A 215 -7.63 -2.82 -21.60
CA GLN A 215 -6.19 -3.11 -21.57
C GLN A 215 -5.48 -2.07 -20.69
N ARG A 216 -5.03 -2.45 -19.49
CA ARG A 216 -4.04 -1.71 -18.69
C ARG A 216 -3.14 -2.62 -17.84
#